data_AF-A0A093JYH2-F1
#
_entry.id   AF-A0A093JYH2-F1
#
_cell.length_a   1.000
_cell.length_b   1.000
_cell.length_c   1.000
_cell.angle_alpha   90.00
_cell.angle_beta   90.00
_cell.angle_gamma   90.00
#
_symmetry.space_group_name_H-M   'P 1'
#
loop_
_entity.id
_entity.type
_entity.pdbx_description
1 polymer ?
#
loop_
_entity_poly.entity_id
_entity_poly.type
_entity_poly.pdbx_seq_one_letter_code
_entity_poly.pdbx_strand_id
1 'polypeptide(L)'
;MELWRQQVRAMARVRFLKLKHEGKLLRSLLLFFGVFILPMLISLTEFQLLDSFNSWELTAGLYFLPGEEKTHIKSTNLLIFNDTGSEIEDFIHALKSQKIVPEIAIEKNITSMPLYNGAIKISLEGKRYQYTIMCSAEPINCFPVLMNILSNALLGLFNSTAHIRIWNDPFHDVRNPTTMYVVFSISVAYMLILVAGLPSHFAVSSMEDYKLKARAQLRLAGLFPSAYWCGQALVDVPLFWAL
;
A
#
# COMPACT_ATOMS: atom_id res chain seq x y z
N MET A 1 -1.76 -19.77 55.51
CA MET A 1 -2.14 -19.62 54.09
C MET A 1 -3.00 -18.37 53.86
N GLU A 2 -4.07 -18.19 54.64
CA GLU A 2 -4.96 -17.01 54.52
C GLU A 2 -4.25 -15.66 54.66
N LEU A 3 -3.41 -15.47 55.68
CA LEU A 3 -2.64 -14.23 55.87
C LEU A 3 -1.76 -13.90 54.67
N TRP A 4 -1.09 -14.89 54.08
CA TRP A 4 -0.26 -14.71 52.90
C TRP A 4 -1.08 -14.26 51.69
N ARG A 5 -2.25 -14.87 51.45
CA ARG A 5 -3.17 -14.46 50.38
C ARG A 5 -3.67 -13.04 50.57
N GLN A 6 -4.00 -12.66 51.80
CA GLN A 6 -4.39 -11.29 52.13
C GLN A 6 -3.25 -10.30 51.87
N GLN A 7 -2.03 -10.63 52.28
CA GLN A 7 -0.83 -9.82 52.03
C GLN A 7 -0.53 -9.66 50.53
N VAL A 8 -0.68 -10.72 49.73
CA VAL A 8 -0.54 -10.66 48.27
C VAL A 8 -1.57 -9.72 47.64
N ARG A 9 -2.85 -9.84 48.04
CA ARG A 9 -3.92 -8.95 47.54
C ARG A 9 -3.69 -7.48 47.95
N ALA A 10 -3.24 -7.25 49.18
CA ALA A 10 -2.91 -5.91 49.65
C ALA A 10 -1.74 -5.31 48.84
N MET A 11 -0.68 -6.08 48.62
CA MET A 11 0.46 -5.64 47.83
C MET A 11 0.09 -5.40 46.35
N ALA A 12 -0.73 -6.26 45.76
CA ALA A 12 -1.26 -6.06 44.41
C ALA A 12 -2.08 -4.76 44.31
N ARG A 13 -2.92 -4.48 45.31
CA ARG A 13 -3.67 -3.21 45.38
C ARG A 13 -2.74 -2.00 45.48
N VAL A 14 -1.68 -2.08 46.31
CA VAL A 14 -0.68 -1.02 46.42
C VAL A 14 0.04 -0.81 45.10
N ARG A 15 0.47 -1.89 44.43
CA ARG A 15 1.14 -1.83 43.12
C ARG A 15 0.24 -1.19 42.06
N PHE A 16 -1.03 -1.61 41.99
CA PHE A 16 -2.00 -1.04 41.07
C PHE A 16 -2.26 0.45 41.33
N LEU A 17 -2.43 0.84 42.59
CA LEU A 17 -2.62 2.24 42.97
C LEU A 17 -1.38 3.09 42.69
N LYS A 18 -0.17 2.55 42.91
CA LYS A 18 1.09 3.18 42.54
C LYS A 18 1.15 3.42 41.04
N LEU A 19 0.85 2.41 40.22
CA LEU A 19 0.80 2.53 38.76
C LEU A 19 -0.23 3.59 38.29
N LYS A 20 -1.41 3.61 38.92
CA LYS A 20 -2.47 4.59 38.62
C LYS A 20 -2.07 6.01 39.01
N HIS A 21 -1.39 6.18 40.14
CA HIS A 21 -0.90 7.47 40.60
C HIS A 21 0.29 7.96 39.75
N GLU A 22 1.22 7.06 39.43
CA GLU A 22 2.32 7.24 38.49
C GLU A 22 1.86 7.19 37.03
N GLY A 23 0.69 7.75 36.71
CA GLY A 23 0.13 7.76 35.36
C GLY A 23 1.07 8.35 34.30
N LYS A 24 2.10 9.10 34.71
CA LYS A 24 3.20 9.55 33.85
C LYS A 24 4.01 8.37 33.27
N LEU A 25 4.29 7.33 34.06
CA LEU A 25 5.01 6.14 33.63
C LEU A 25 4.16 5.37 32.62
N LEU A 26 2.89 5.09 32.94
CA LEU A 26 1.97 4.40 32.03
C LEU A 26 1.80 5.16 30.72
N ARG A 27 1.63 6.49 30.78
CA ARG A 27 1.51 7.35 29.59
C ARG A 27 2.81 7.36 28.77
N SER A 28 3.97 7.35 29.42
CA SER A 28 5.25 7.27 28.73
C SER A 28 5.46 5.93 28.02
N LEU A 29 5.06 4.82 28.66
CA LEU A 29 5.10 3.49 28.04
C LEU A 29 4.15 3.42 26.83
N LEU A 30 2.90 3.85 26.99
CA LEU A 30 1.93 3.88 25.89
C LEU A 30 2.39 4.78 24.74
N LEU A 31 3.00 5.94 25.03
CA LEU A 31 3.59 6.81 24.01
C LEU A 31 4.77 6.13 23.30
N PHE A 32 5.66 5.46 24.04
CA PHE A 32 6.76 4.71 23.46
C PHE A 32 6.23 3.64 22.50
N PHE A 33 5.30 2.79 22.94
CA PHE A 33 4.66 1.80 22.06
C PHE A 33 3.98 2.44 20.86
N GLY A 34 3.22 3.52 21.05
CA GLY A 34 2.60 4.25 19.95
C GLY A 34 3.63 4.72 18.93
N VAL A 35 4.72 5.37 19.35
CA VAL A 35 5.76 5.89 18.47
C VAL A 35 6.50 4.79 17.71
N PHE A 36 6.72 3.63 18.33
CA PHE A 36 7.49 2.56 17.71
C PHE A 36 6.63 1.53 16.95
N ILE A 37 5.41 1.22 17.39
CA ILE A 37 4.49 0.29 16.71
C ILE A 37 3.79 0.98 15.53
N LEU A 38 3.40 2.26 15.66
CA LEU A 38 2.62 2.93 14.62
C LEU A 38 3.36 2.99 13.26
N PRO A 39 4.66 3.34 13.18
CA PRO A 39 5.39 3.30 11.91
C PRO A 39 5.43 1.90 11.30
N MET A 40 5.60 0.86 12.12
CA MET A 40 5.58 -0.53 11.65
C MET A 40 4.21 -0.91 11.07
N LEU A 41 3.11 -0.53 11.74
CA LEU A 41 1.76 -0.75 11.21
C LEU A 41 1.53 0.02 9.91
N ILE A 42 1.97 1.27 9.83
CA ILE A 42 1.89 2.07 8.61
C ILE A 42 2.63 1.36 7.47
N SER A 43 3.88 0.94 7.68
CA SER A 43 4.66 0.24 6.65
C SER A 43 4.01 -1.08 6.21
N LEU A 44 3.40 -1.83 7.12
CA LEU A 44 2.64 -3.05 6.75
C LEU A 44 1.41 -2.72 5.92
N THR A 45 0.66 -1.67 6.27
CA THR A 45 -0.51 -1.23 5.50
C THR A 45 -0.13 -0.65 4.14
N GLU A 46 0.96 0.11 4.05
CA GLU A 46 1.51 0.62 2.79
C GLU A 46 1.87 -0.54 1.86
N PHE A 47 2.51 -1.59 2.39
CA PHE A 47 2.85 -2.77 1.62
C PHE A 47 1.60 -3.49 1.07
N GLN A 48 0.56 -3.64 1.89
CA GLN A 48 -0.71 -4.22 1.46
C GLN A 48 -1.45 -3.35 0.44
N LEU A 49 -1.45 -2.03 0.63
CA LEU A 49 -2.04 -1.10 -0.31
C LEU A 49 -1.33 -1.17 -1.65
N LEU A 50 0.01 -1.18 -1.64
CA LEU A 50 0.80 -1.32 -2.85
C LEU A 50 0.38 -2.58 -3.62
N ASP A 51 0.30 -3.74 -2.95
CA ASP A 51 -0.17 -4.98 -3.59
C ASP A 51 -1.60 -4.89 -4.17
N SER A 52 -2.48 -4.13 -3.54
CA SER A 52 -3.86 -3.93 -4.04
C SER A 52 -3.94 -3.07 -5.32
N PHE A 53 -2.97 -2.18 -5.55
CA PHE A 53 -2.91 -1.32 -6.75
C PHE A 53 -2.10 -1.94 -7.91
N ASN A 54 -1.57 -3.15 -7.73
CA ASN A 54 -0.50 -3.69 -8.56
C ASN A 54 -0.87 -4.15 -9.96
N SER A 55 -2.15 -4.42 -10.27
CA SER A 55 -2.50 -4.88 -11.61
C SER A 55 -3.82 -4.31 -12.05
N TRP A 56 -3.78 -3.46 -13.07
CA TRP A 56 -4.98 -2.98 -13.74
C TRP A 56 -4.85 -3.13 -15.25
N GLU A 57 -5.97 -3.40 -15.91
CA GLU A 57 -6.01 -3.59 -17.35
C GLU A 57 -5.95 -2.24 -18.07
N LEU A 58 -4.94 -2.09 -18.92
CA LEU A 58 -4.74 -0.92 -19.77
C LEU A 58 -5.77 -0.95 -20.90
N THR A 59 -6.97 -0.47 -20.62
CA THR A 59 -8.07 -0.41 -21.60
C THR A 59 -8.05 0.89 -22.40
N ALA A 60 -8.42 0.83 -23.68
CA ALA A 60 -8.50 1.99 -24.54
C ALA A 60 -9.46 3.06 -24.01
N GLY A 61 -10.54 2.67 -23.31
CA GLY A 61 -11.55 3.57 -22.75
C GLY A 61 -11.04 4.52 -21.66
N LEU A 62 -9.88 4.23 -21.05
CA LEU A 62 -9.24 5.13 -20.07
C LEU A 62 -8.50 6.29 -20.72
N TYR A 63 -8.20 6.19 -22.02
CA TYR A 63 -7.40 7.14 -22.79
C TYR A 63 -8.18 7.78 -23.93
N PHE A 64 -9.12 7.04 -24.52
CA PHE A 64 -9.88 7.44 -25.67
C PHE A 64 -11.37 7.31 -25.39
N LEU A 65 -12.18 8.21 -25.93
CA LEU A 65 -13.62 8.22 -25.72
C LEU A 65 -14.25 6.90 -26.23
N PRO A 66 -14.89 6.09 -25.37
CA PRO A 66 -15.84 5.09 -25.83
C PRO A 66 -17.06 5.85 -26.36
N GLY A 67 -17.58 5.44 -27.51
CA GLY A 67 -18.61 6.19 -28.24
C GLY A 67 -19.73 6.79 -27.37
N GLU A 68 -20.04 8.06 -27.67
CA GLU A 68 -21.21 8.86 -27.24
C GLU A 68 -21.32 9.37 -25.79
N GLU A 69 -20.47 8.95 -24.83
CA GLU A 69 -20.52 9.52 -23.47
C GLU A 69 -19.17 10.11 -23.00
N LYS A 70 -19.12 11.45 -22.91
CA LYS A 70 -18.00 12.22 -22.35
C LYS A 70 -17.95 12.10 -20.83
N THR A 71 -17.56 10.95 -20.31
CA THR A 71 -17.53 10.70 -18.85
C THR A 71 -16.22 11.10 -18.18
N HIS A 72 -15.10 11.12 -18.90
CA HIS A 72 -13.79 11.50 -18.33
C HIS A 72 -13.31 12.87 -18.82
N ILE A 73 -12.94 13.74 -17.87
CA ILE A 73 -12.53 15.15 -18.07
C ILE A 73 -11.29 15.31 -19.00
N LYS A 74 -10.59 14.22 -19.33
CA LYS A 74 -9.38 14.21 -20.18
C LYS A 74 -9.36 13.17 -21.31
N SER A 75 -10.45 12.43 -21.58
CA SER A 75 -10.47 11.46 -22.69
C SER A 75 -10.74 12.18 -24.02
N THR A 76 -9.88 11.96 -25.01
CA THR A 76 -9.99 12.57 -26.35
C THR A 76 -10.33 11.50 -27.38
N ASN A 77 -10.78 11.88 -28.58
CA ASN A 77 -10.85 10.91 -29.68
C ASN A 77 -9.44 10.42 -30.04
N LEU A 78 -9.35 9.26 -30.69
CA LEU A 78 -8.10 8.78 -31.26
C LEU A 78 -7.87 9.50 -32.60
N LEU A 79 -6.80 10.28 -32.71
CA LEU A 79 -6.46 10.93 -33.97
C LEU A 79 -5.86 9.95 -34.98
N ILE A 80 -6.31 10.04 -36.23
CA ILE A 80 -5.73 9.30 -37.35
C ILE A 80 -5.25 10.30 -38.41
N PHE A 81 -3.96 10.25 -38.73
CA PHE A 81 -3.39 10.94 -39.88
C PHE A 81 -3.29 9.96 -41.05
N ASN A 82 -4.05 10.22 -42.11
CA ASN A 82 -4.01 9.42 -43.34
C ASN A 82 -3.13 10.08 -44.41
N ASP A 83 -1.97 9.48 -44.66
CA ASP A 83 -0.97 9.88 -45.66
C ASP A 83 -0.76 8.73 -46.69
N THR A 84 -1.82 7.95 -46.93
CA THR A 84 -1.77 6.83 -47.89
C THR A 84 -2.31 7.20 -49.27
N GLY A 85 -3.06 8.31 -49.38
CA GLY A 85 -3.79 8.69 -50.60
C GLY A 85 -4.99 7.78 -50.92
N SER A 86 -5.30 6.81 -50.06
CA SER A 86 -6.40 5.85 -50.21
C SER A 86 -7.36 5.88 -49.02
N GLU A 87 -8.58 5.38 -49.21
CA GLU A 87 -9.53 5.18 -48.13
C GLU A 87 -9.05 4.07 -47.18
N ILE A 88 -9.08 4.34 -45.87
CA ILE A 88 -8.64 3.42 -44.80
C ILE A 88 -9.83 2.83 -44.04
N GLU A 89 -10.93 2.58 -44.76
CA GLU A 89 -12.22 2.18 -44.17
C GLU A 89 -12.14 0.88 -43.39
N ASP A 90 -11.39 -0.11 -43.89
CA ASP A 90 -11.18 -1.39 -43.20
C ASP A 90 -10.52 -1.20 -41.83
N PHE A 91 -9.53 -0.30 -41.74
CA PHE A 91 -8.86 0.03 -40.49
C PHE A 91 -9.80 0.79 -39.54
N ILE A 92 -10.58 1.73 -40.06
CA ILE A 92 -11.59 2.46 -39.27
C ILE A 92 -12.64 1.49 -38.72
N HIS A 93 -13.09 0.52 -39.52
CA HIS A 93 -14.02 -0.51 -39.10
C HIS A 93 -13.42 -1.39 -37.98
N ALA A 94 -12.14 -1.77 -38.13
CA ALA A 94 -11.40 -2.52 -37.10
C ALA A 94 -11.17 -1.73 -35.80
N LEU A 95 -11.17 -0.39 -35.83
CA LEU A 95 -11.15 0.44 -34.63
C LEU A 95 -12.54 0.57 -33.99
N LYS A 96 -13.59 0.71 -34.81
CA LYS A 96 -14.98 0.77 -34.34
C LYS A 96 -15.40 -0.53 -33.66
N SER A 97 -14.92 -1.70 -34.12
CA SER A 97 -15.17 -2.98 -33.45
C SER A 97 -14.57 -3.05 -32.04
N GLN A 98 -13.53 -2.25 -31.77
CA GLN A 98 -12.92 -2.08 -30.45
C GLN A 98 -13.62 -1.00 -29.60
N LYS A 99 -14.74 -0.45 -30.07
CA LYS A 99 -15.50 0.67 -29.45
C LYS A 99 -14.72 1.98 -29.34
N ILE A 100 -13.74 2.18 -30.23
CA ILE A 100 -12.95 3.41 -30.29
C ILE A 100 -13.54 4.31 -31.37
N VAL A 101 -13.72 5.60 -31.07
CA VAL A 101 -14.14 6.60 -32.06
C VAL A 101 -12.90 7.30 -32.62
N PRO A 102 -12.51 7.00 -33.88
CA PRO A 102 -11.41 7.69 -34.52
C PRO A 102 -11.85 9.05 -35.07
N GLU A 103 -10.95 10.02 -35.02
CA GLU A 103 -11.09 11.33 -35.64
C GLU A 103 -10.01 11.49 -36.71
N ILE A 104 -10.43 11.67 -37.96
CA ILE A 104 -9.53 11.74 -39.11
C ILE A 104 -9.03 13.18 -39.24
N ALA A 105 -7.73 13.39 -39.05
CA ALA A 105 -7.10 14.69 -39.19
C ALA A 105 -6.55 14.89 -40.61
N ILE A 106 -6.77 16.08 -41.16
CA ILE A 106 -6.13 16.55 -42.40
C ILE A 106 -4.72 17.02 -42.03
N GLU A 107 -3.70 16.60 -42.78
CA GLU A 107 -2.25 16.74 -42.49
C GLU A 107 -1.77 18.12 -42.00
N LYS A 108 -2.51 19.21 -42.25
CA LYS A 108 -2.15 20.56 -41.80
C LYS A 108 -2.29 20.79 -40.29
N ASN A 109 -2.90 19.87 -39.53
CA ASN A 109 -3.21 20.06 -38.11
C ASN A 109 -2.27 19.32 -37.15
N ILE A 110 -0.99 19.08 -37.50
CA ILE A 110 -0.03 18.45 -36.56
C ILE A 110 0.16 19.30 -35.28
N THR A 111 -0.08 20.61 -35.37
CA THR A 111 -0.09 21.53 -34.21
C THR A 111 -1.19 21.26 -33.19
N SER A 112 -2.24 20.48 -33.52
CA SER A 112 -3.29 20.11 -32.57
C SER A 112 -2.95 18.87 -31.75
N MET A 113 -1.83 18.17 -32.00
CA MET A 113 -1.41 16.98 -31.26
C MET A 113 -1.38 17.16 -29.72
N PRO A 114 -1.00 18.32 -29.14
CA PRO A 114 -1.07 18.53 -27.70
C PRO A 114 -2.50 18.43 -27.11
N LEU A 115 -3.55 18.57 -27.94
CA LEU A 115 -4.96 18.49 -27.52
C LEU A 115 -5.49 17.07 -27.46
N TYR A 116 -4.75 16.07 -27.95
CA TYR A 116 -5.18 14.67 -28.00
C TYR A 116 -4.23 13.76 -27.22
N ASN A 117 -4.77 12.71 -26.62
CA ASN A 117 -3.97 11.77 -25.84
C ASN A 117 -3.03 10.93 -26.71
N GLY A 118 -3.40 10.70 -27.97
CA GLY A 118 -2.58 9.92 -28.90
C GLY A 118 -3.09 10.00 -30.33
N ALA A 119 -2.19 9.72 -31.27
CA ALA A 119 -2.48 9.67 -32.69
C ALA A 119 -1.77 8.49 -33.37
N ILE A 120 -2.35 8.02 -34.47
CA ILE A 120 -1.75 7.03 -35.36
C ILE A 120 -1.63 7.67 -36.74
N LYS A 121 -0.40 7.81 -37.25
CA LYS A 121 -0.15 8.16 -38.66
C LYS A 121 -0.02 6.89 -39.47
N ILE A 122 -0.73 6.83 -40.59
CA ILE A 122 -0.68 5.75 -41.56
C ILE A 122 -0.11 6.34 -42.85
N SER A 123 1.09 5.93 -43.23
CA SER A 123 1.73 6.27 -44.49
C SER A 123 1.88 5.03 -45.36
N LEU A 124 1.92 5.23 -46.68
CA LEU A 124 2.21 4.16 -47.63
C LEU A 124 3.64 4.35 -48.15
N GLU A 125 4.58 3.53 -47.66
CA GLU A 125 5.95 3.53 -48.14
C GLU A 125 6.12 2.39 -49.17
N GLY A 126 6.05 2.74 -50.46
CA GLY A 126 6.07 1.78 -51.55
C GLY A 126 4.80 0.94 -51.63
N LYS A 127 4.86 -0.34 -51.23
CA LYS A 127 3.72 -1.29 -51.19
C LYS A 127 3.38 -1.77 -49.78
N ARG A 128 3.91 -1.12 -48.75
CA ARG A 128 3.72 -1.50 -47.35
C ARG A 128 3.14 -0.35 -46.56
N TYR A 129 2.12 -0.64 -45.75
CA TYR A 129 1.61 0.31 -44.77
C TYR A 129 2.63 0.48 -43.64
N GLN A 130 2.92 1.73 -43.32
CA GLN A 130 3.75 2.12 -42.20
C GLN A 130 2.86 2.83 -41.17
N TYR A 131 2.85 2.30 -39.96
CA TYR A 131 2.09 2.85 -38.84
C TYR A 131 3.06 3.54 -37.89
N THR A 132 2.85 4.83 -37.66
CA THR A 132 3.61 5.63 -36.70
C THR A 132 2.70 5.99 -35.53
N ILE A 133 3.11 5.60 -34.33
CA ILE A 133 2.41 5.89 -33.08
C ILE A 133 2.94 7.21 -32.52
N MET A 134 2.04 8.13 -32.19
CA MET A 134 2.38 9.42 -31.59
C MET A 134 1.64 9.57 -30.27
N CYS A 135 2.39 9.79 -29.20
CA CYS A 135 1.83 10.00 -27.87
C CYS A 135 2.02 11.44 -27.42
N SER A 136 0.99 12.00 -26.80
CA SER A 136 1.15 13.22 -26.03
C SER A 136 1.98 12.95 -24.77
N ALA A 137 2.60 13.99 -24.22
CA ALA A 137 3.44 13.91 -23.02
C ALA A 137 2.62 13.76 -21.73
N GLU A 138 1.33 14.10 -21.75
CA GLU A 138 0.47 14.07 -20.56
C GLU A 138 -0.04 12.66 -20.16
N PRO A 139 -0.56 11.81 -21.06
CA PRO A 139 -1.11 10.51 -20.68
C PRO A 139 -0.03 9.47 -20.36
N ILE A 140 0.00 9.03 -19.10
CA ILE A 140 0.81 7.89 -18.62
C ILE A 140 0.35 6.62 -19.35
N ASN A 141 1.25 5.77 -19.85
CA ASN A 141 0.93 4.53 -20.61
C ASN A 141 0.27 4.72 -21.99
N CYS A 142 0.34 5.91 -22.61
CA CYS A 142 -0.17 6.08 -23.98
C CYS A 142 0.43 5.08 -24.98
N PHE A 143 1.74 4.88 -24.94
CA PHE A 143 2.44 4.01 -25.89
C PHE A 143 1.95 2.55 -25.88
N PRO A 144 1.95 1.84 -24.73
CA PRO A 144 1.43 0.47 -24.69
C PRO A 144 -0.05 0.39 -25.09
N VAL A 145 -0.87 1.38 -24.73
CA VAL A 145 -2.30 1.43 -25.11
C VAL A 145 -2.47 1.56 -26.62
N LEU A 146 -1.77 2.50 -27.27
CA LEU A 146 -1.81 2.66 -28.72
C LEU A 146 -1.28 1.42 -29.44
N MET A 147 -0.23 0.80 -28.91
CA MET A 147 0.30 -0.45 -29.46
C MET A 147 -0.72 -1.59 -29.37
N ASN A 148 -1.47 -1.67 -28.26
CA ASN A 148 -2.54 -2.65 -28.10
C ASN A 148 -3.71 -2.41 -29.07
N ILE A 149 -4.11 -1.14 -29.24
CA ILE A 149 -5.15 -0.74 -30.20
C ILE A 149 -4.74 -1.11 -31.63
N LEU A 150 -3.52 -0.77 -32.02
CA LEU A 150 -2.98 -1.06 -33.34
C LEU A 150 -2.89 -2.58 -33.58
N SER A 151 -2.38 -3.33 -32.61
CA SER A 151 -2.25 -4.79 -32.72
C SER A 151 -3.60 -5.48 -32.88
N ASN A 152 -4.61 -5.06 -32.10
CA ASN A 152 -5.98 -5.57 -32.23
C ASN A 152 -6.66 -5.14 -33.53
N ALA A 153 -6.40 -3.93 -34.03
CA ALA A 153 -6.90 -3.49 -35.33
C ALA A 153 -6.33 -4.35 -36.47
N LEU A 154 -5.02 -4.61 -36.43
CA LEU A 154 -4.34 -5.49 -37.39
C LEU A 154 -4.86 -6.94 -37.30
N LEU A 155 -5.13 -7.47 -36.10
CA LEU A 155 -5.75 -8.79 -35.95
C LEU A 155 -7.12 -8.86 -36.64
N GLY A 156 -7.94 -7.81 -36.49
CA GLY A 156 -9.22 -7.70 -37.19
C GLY A 156 -9.06 -7.69 -38.72
N LEU A 157 -8.06 -6.95 -39.23
CA LEU A 157 -7.73 -6.93 -40.66
C LEU A 157 -7.26 -8.29 -41.19
N PHE A 158 -6.63 -9.11 -40.35
CA PHE A 158 -6.25 -10.49 -40.68
C PHE A 158 -7.37 -11.51 -40.42
N ASN A 159 -8.62 -11.07 -40.21
CA ASN A 159 -9.78 -11.92 -39.91
C ASN A 159 -9.61 -12.78 -38.64
N SER A 160 -8.81 -12.33 -37.68
CA SER A 160 -8.66 -13.00 -36.38
C SER A 160 -9.71 -12.49 -35.38
N THR A 161 -10.34 -13.41 -34.66
CA THR A 161 -11.22 -13.10 -33.52
C THR A 161 -10.47 -13.00 -32.19
N ALA A 162 -9.15 -13.27 -32.19
CA ALA A 162 -8.33 -13.15 -31.00
C ALA A 162 -8.21 -11.69 -30.54
N HIS A 163 -8.09 -11.48 -29.23
CA HIS A 163 -7.99 -10.16 -28.64
C HIS A 163 -6.78 -10.09 -27.70
N ILE A 164 -5.90 -9.13 -27.96
CA ILE A 164 -4.73 -8.85 -27.13
C ILE A 164 -5.16 -7.92 -26.00
N ARG A 165 -4.77 -8.29 -24.78
CA ARG A 165 -4.95 -7.50 -23.56
C ARG A 165 -3.59 -7.19 -22.96
N ILE A 166 -3.50 -6.03 -22.34
CA ILE A 166 -2.28 -5.56 -21.68
C ILE A 166 -2.61 -5.13 -20.25
N TRP A 167 -1.75 -5.51 -19.32
CA TRP A 167 -1.84 -5.13 -17.91
C TRP A 167 -0.65 -4.25 -17.55
N ASN A 168 -0.90 -3.28 -16.68
CA ASN A 168 0.16 -2.54 -16.02
C ASN A 168 0.49 -3.26 -14.70
N ASP A 169 1.73 -3.74 -14.56
CA ASP A 169 2.25 -4.34 -13.33
C ASP A 169 3.55 -3.63 -12.90
N PRO A 170 3.43 -2.44 -12.27
CA PRO A 170 4.59 -1.63 -11.93
C PRO A 170 5.39 -2.18 -10.73
N PHE A 171 4.81 -3.06 -9.90
CA PHE A 171 5.44 -3.52 -8.66
C PHE A 171 5.47 -5.06 -8.51
N HIS A 172 5.80 -5.75 -9.60
CA HIS A 172 5.95 -7.22 -9.61
C HIS A 172 6.85 -7.75 -8.47
N ASP A 173 7.89 -7.01 -8.07
CA ASP A 173 8.88 -7.47 -7.07
C ASP A 173 8.33 -7.51 -5.62
N VAL A 174 7.28 -6.73 -5.34
CA VAL A 174 6.61 -6.70 -4.03
C VAL A 174 5.86 -8.01 -3.76
N ARG A 175 5.46 -8.72 -4.82
CA ARG A 175 4.76 -10.01 -4.75
C ARG A 175 5.70 -11.20 -4.53
N ASN A 176 7.01 -10.98 -4.48
CA ASN A 176 7.95 -12.05 -4.21
C ASN A 176 7.72 -12.57 -2.77
N PRO A 177 7.40 -13.87 -2.58
CA PRO A 177 7.17 -14.43 -1.25
C PRO A 177 8.39 -14.23 -0.32
N THR A 178 9.58 -14.13 -0.89
CA THR A 178 10.82 -13.83 -0.17
C THR A 178 10.80 -12.43 0.45
N THR A 179 10.37 -11.41 -0.30
CA THR A 179 10.29 -10.02 0.17
C THR A 179 9.28 -9.89 1.31
N MET A 180 8.11 -10.52 1.16
CA MET A 180 7.08 -10.54 2.20
C MET A 180 7.59 -11.22 3.49
N TYR A 181 8.29 -12.35 3.35
CA TYR A 181 8.89 -13.05 4.49
C TYR A 181 9.96 -12.20 5.20
N VAL A 182 10.79 -11.47 4.46
CA VAL A 182 11.80 -10.56 5.03
C VAL A 182 11.15 -9.43 5.82
N VAL A 183 10.15 -8.75 5.24
CA VAL A 183 9.42 -7.66 5.91
C VAL A 183 8.74 -8.15 7.18
N PHE A 184 8.09 -9.32 7.13
CA PHE A 184 7.49 -9.95 8.30
C PHE A 184 8.54 -10.31 9.36
N SER A 185 9.67 -10.90 8.96
CA SER A 185 10.74 -11.28 9.89
C SER A 185 11.35 -10.06 10.60
N ILE A 186 11.58 -8.97 9.88
CA ILE A 186 12.07 -7.70 10.44
C ILE A 186 11.05 -7.15 11.44
N SER A 187 9.77 -7.19 11.08
CA SER A 187 8.66 -6.74 11.92
C SER A 187 8.59 -7.52 13.24
N VAL A 188 8.70 -8.85 13.20
CA VAL A 188 8.74 -9.69 14.41
C VAL A 188 9.98 -9.39 15.24
N ALA A 189 11.16 -9.31 14.63
CA ALA A 189 12.40 -9.01 15.35
C ALA A 189 12.33 -7.66 16.06
N TYR A 190 11.77 -6.65 15.40
CA TYR A 190 11.56 -5.32 15.97
C TYR A 190 10.60 -5.35 17.17
N MET A 191 9.48 -6.07 17.07
CA MET A 191 8.55 -6.24 18.19
C MET A 191 9.19 -6.95 19.38
N LEU A 192 10.03 -7.97 19.14
CA LEU A 192 10.76 -8.66 20.20
C LEU A 192 11.71 -7.71 20.95
N ILE A 193 12.38 -6.80 20.25
CA ILE A 193 13.25 -5.78 20.86
C ILE A 193 12.44 -4.84 21.76
N LEU A 194 11.26 -4.38 21.31
CA LEU A 194 10.39 -3.52 22.12
C LEU A 194 9.90 -4.23 23.39
N VAL A 195 9.43 -5.47 23.25
CA VAL A 195 8.94 -6.28 24.38
C VAL A 195 10.06 -6.60 25.37
N ALA A 196 11.29 -6.83 24.90
CA ALA A 196 12.45 -7.05 25.77
C ALA A 196 12.80 -5.84 26.65
N GLY A 197 12.39 -4.64 26.27
CA GLY A 197 12.56 -3.42 27.06
C GLY A 197 11.62 -3.30 28.26
N LEU A 198 10.43 -3.90 28.21
CA LEU A 198 9.38 -3.77 29.24
C LEU A 198 9.80 -4.19 30.66
N PRO A 199 10.47 -5.35 30.87
CA PRO A 199 10.87 -5.77 32.22
C PRO A 199 11.76 -4.75 32.93
N SER A 200 12.55 -3.98 32.18
CA SER A 200 13.43 -2.96 32.76
C SER A 200 12.65 -1.84 33.44
N HIS A 201 11.48 -1.46 32.91
CA HIS A 201 10.61 -0.45 33.50
C HIS A 201 9.99 -0.94 34.82
N PHE A 202 9.60 -2.21 34.90
CA PHE A 202 9.11 -2.81 36.15
C PHE A 202 10.22 -2.92 37.19
N ALA A 203 11.44 -3.27 36.76
CA ALA A 203 12.61 -3.35 37.63
C ALA A 203 12.97 -1.98 38.23
N VAL A 204 12.95 -0.91 37.44
CA VAL A 204 13.21 0.47 37.94
C VAL A 204 12.23 0.86 39.05
N SER A 205 10.95 0.56 38.87
CA SER A 205 9.92 0.83 39.89
C SER A 205 10.17 0.09 41.22
N SER A 206 10.68 -1.15 41.16
CA SER A 206 11.06 -1.91 42.36
C SER A 206 12.32 -1.35 43.03
N MET A 207 13.24 -0.77 42.25
CA MET A 207 14.46 -0.12 42.76
C MET A 207 14.11 1.18 43.51
N GLU A 208 13.09 1.90 43.08
CA GLU A 208 12.59 3.08 43.80
C GLU A 208 12.03 2.70 45.18
N ASP A 209 11.26 1.61 45.28
CA ASP A 209 10.75 1.09 46.56
C ASP A 209 11.90 0.72 47.52
N TYR A 210 13.01 0.23 46.96
CA TYR A 210 14.23 -0.05 47.71
C TYR A 210 14.91 1.24 48.19
N LYS A 211 15.09 2.23 47.30
CA LYS A 211 15.68 3.54 47.65
C LYS A 211 14.88 4.28 48.71
N LEU A 212 13.55 4.22 48.64
CA LEU A 212 12.64 4.82 49.63
C LEU A 212 12.54 4.02 50.93
N LYS A 213 13.26 2.90 51.06
CA LYS A 213 13.21 1.95 52.19
C LYS A 213 11.82 1.36 52.45
N ALA A 214 10.86 1.52 51.53
CA ALA A 214 9.50 0.99 51.65
C ALA A 214 9.51 -0.54 51.80
N ARG A 215 10.37 -1.22 51.03
CA ARG A 215 10.53 -2.68 51.15
C ARG A 215 11.04 -3.11 52.54
N ALA A 216 11.97 -2.35 53.13
CA ALA A 216 12.50 -2.64 54.46
C ALA A 216 11.42 -2.41 55.53
N GLN A 217 10.66 -1.33 55.43
CA GLN A 217 9.54 -1.02 56.33
C GLN A 217 8.44 -2.08 56.26
N LEU A 218 8.03 -2.51 55.05
CA LEU A 218 7.04 -3.57 54.86
C LEU A 218 7.51 -4.90 55.46
N ARG A 219 8.80 -5.22 55.33
CA ARG A 219 9.38 -6.43 55.94
C ARG A 219 9.37 -6.35 57.46
N LEU A 220 9.70 -5.20 58.04
CA LEU A 220 9.64 -4.98 59.50
C LEU A 220 8.19 -5.04 60.02
N ALA A 221 7.22 -4.62 59.21
CA ALA A 221 5.79 -4.76 59.51
C ALA A 221 5.24 -6.19 59.38
N GLY A 222 6.10 -7.19 59.09
CA GLY A 222 5.71 -8.60 59.01
C GLY A 222 5.21 -9.05 57.64
N LEU A 223 5.44 -8.30 56.56
CA LEU A 223 5.15 -8.75 55.20
C LEU A 223 6.12 -9.88 54.78
N PHE A 224 5.58 -11.00 54.32
CA PHE A 224 6.42 -12.05 53.76
C PHE A 224 7.11 -11.59 52.46
N PRO A 225 8.42 -11.84 52.28
CA PRO A 225 9.12 -11.50 51.03
C PRO A 225 8.48 -12.13 49.78
N SER A 226 7.90 -13.33 49.90
CA SER A 226 7.16 -13.98 48.82
C SER A 226 5.86 -13.25 48.49
N ALA A 227 5.13 -12.75 49.50
CA ALA A 227 3.89 -12.01 49.29
C ALA A 227 4.15 -10.67 48.57
N TYR A 228 5.30 -10.03 48.83
CA TYR A 228 5.75 -8.83 48.12
C TYR A 228 5.89 -9.08 46.61
N TRP A 229 6.71 -10.06 46.23
CA TRP A 229 6.98 -10.37 44.82
C TRP A 229 5.75 -10.93 44.09
N CYS A 230 5.00 -11.84 44.72
CA CYS A 230 3.77 -12.36 44.14
C CYS A 230 2.71 -11.26 43.96
N GLY A 231 2.62 -10.31 44.88
CA GLY A 231 1.72 -9.16 44.76
C GLY A 231 2.09 -8.21 43.62
N GLN A 232 3.39 -7.95 43.40
CA GLN A 232 3.86 -7.18 42.24
C GLN A 232 3.60 -7.90 40.92
N ALA A 233 3.97 -9.18 40.84
CA ALA A 233 3.78 -10.00 39.64
C ALA A 233 2.31 -10.14 39.24
N LEU A 234 1.38 -10.16 40.20
CA LEU A 234 -0.06 -10.22 39.94
C LEU A 234 -0.58 -9.01 39.13
N VAL A 235 0.13 -7.87 39.17
CA VAL A 235 -0.21 -6.67 38.40
C VAL A 235 0.68 -6.54 37.17
N ASP A 236 1.98 -6.79 37.31
CA ASP A 236 2.94 -6.56 36.24
C ASP A 236 2.81 -7.59 35.09
N VAL A 237 2.47 -8.85 35.39
CA VAL A 237 2.31 -9.89 34.34
C VAL A 237 1.10 -9.63 33.45
N PRO A 238 -0.11 -9.38 33.97
CA PRO A 238 -1.25 -9.00 33.13
C PRO A 238 -0.99 -7.71 32.35
N LEU A 239 -0.30 -6.73 32.96
CA LEU A 239 0.04 -5.47 32.29
C LEU A 239 1.03 -5.69 31.14
N PHE A 240 2.03 -6.54 31.32
CA PHE A 240 2.97 -6.93 30.27
C PHE A 240 2.28 -7.59 29.08
N TRP A 241 1.27 -8.43 29.33
CA TRP A 241 0.54 -9.10 28.25
C TRP A 241 -0.50 -8.21 27.56
N ALA A 242 -0.95 -7.15 28.24
CA ALA A 242 -1.90 -6.19 27.68
C ALA A 242 -1.23 -5.09 26.84
N LEU A 243 0.09 -4.91 26.99
CA LEU A 243 0.92 -3.96 26.23
C LEU A 243 1.56 -4.65 25.03
#